data_AF-A0A357F0D8-F1
#
_entry.id   AF-A0A357F0D8-F1
#
_cell.length_a   1.000
_cell.length_b   1.000
_cell.length_c   1.000
_cell.angle_alpha   90.00
_cell.angle_beta   90.00
_cell.angle_gamma   90.00
#
_symmetry.space_group_name_H-M   'P 1'
#
loop_
_entity.id
_entity.type
_entity.pdbx_description
1 polymer ?
#
loop_
_entity_poly.entity_id
_entity_poly.type
_entity_poly.pdbx_seq_one_letter_code
_entity_poly.pdbx_strand_id
1 'polypeptide(L)' 'GIKPGETTEDGKFTVSLVECLGSCGTAPMMQIGFDYHEDLTIEKIDKILDACP' A
#
# COMPACT_ATOMS: atom_id res chain seq x y z
N GLY A 1 9.73 6.25 -9.33
CA GLY A 1 8.73 6.26 -8.26
C GLY A 1 7.65 7.27 -8.58
N ILE A 2 6.47 7.15 -7.98
CA ILE A 2 5.31 8.02 -8.20
C ILE A 2 4.93 8.75 -6.91
N LYS A 3 4.11 9.79 -7.02
CA LYS A 3 3.55 10.54 -5.87
C LYS A 3 2.16 10.03 -5.48
N PRO A 4 1.68 10.37 -4.28
CA PRO A 4 0.28 10.22 -3.94
C PRO A 4 -0.66 10.82 -4.99
N GLY A 5 -1.67 10.04 -5.38
CA GLY A 5 -2.64 10.35 -6.43
C GLY A 5 -2.21 9.93 -7.84
N GLU A 6 -0.99 9.47 -8.03
CA GLU A 6 -0.48 9.04 -9.34
C GLU A 6 -0.58 7.52 -9.52
N THR A 7 -0.54 7.10 -10.78
CA THR A 7 -0.48 5.68 -11.18
C THR A 7 0.86 5.42 -11.85
N THR A 8 1.42 4.23 -11.64
CA THR A 8 2.66 3.80 -12.28
C THR A 8 2.53 3.79 -13.80
N GLU A 9 3.65 3.96 -14.52
CA GLU A 9 3.65 4.03 -15.99
C GLU A 9 3.14 2.75 -16.66
N ASP A 10 3.33 1.60 -16.00
CA ASP A 10 2.80 0.30 -16.43
C ASP A 10 1.30 0.10 -16.11
N GLY A 11 0.68 1.07 -15.44
CA GLY A 11 -0.74 1.07 -15.08
C GLY A 11 -1.12 0.09 -13.97
N LYS A 12 -0.16 -0.56 -13.31
CA LYS A 12 -0.43 -1.60 -12.32
C LYS A 12 -0.84 -1.08 -10.96
N PHE A 13 -0.23 0.01 -10.49
CA PHE A 13 -0.40 0.48 -9.12
C PHE A 13 -0.75 1.97 -9.09
N THR A 14 -1.76 2.31 -8.29
CA THR A 14 -2.10 3.69 -7.93
C THR A 14 -1.84 3.90 -6.45
N VAL A 15 -1.03 4.89 -6.08
CA VAL A 15 -0.79 5.22 -4.68
C VAL A 15 -1.79 6.29 -4.26
N SER A 16 -2.69 5.99 -3.32
CA SER A 16 -3.65 6.96 -2.79
C SER A 16 -3.38 7.24 -1.32
N LEU A 17 -3.41 8.51 -0.94
CA LEU A 17 -3.48 8.89 0.47
C LEU A 17 -4.92 8.81 0.92
N VAL A 18 -5.12 8.15 2.05
CA VAL A 18 -6.41 8.01 2.70
C VAL A 18 -6.29 8.46 4.14
N GLU A 19 -7.45 8.77 4.74
CA GLU A 19 -7.55 9.03 6.17
C GLU A 19 -7.37 7.71 6.96
N CYS A 20 -7.69 7.74 8.25
CA CYS A 20 -7.56 6.59 9.12
C CYS A 20 -8.39 5.38 8.65
N LEU A 21 -7.73 4.22 8.49
CA LEU A 21 -8.34 2.93 8.15
C LEU A 21 -8.70 2.08 9.39
N GLY A 22 -8.57 2.64 10.60
CA GLY A 22 -9.00 1.98 11.84
C GLY A 22 -8.05 0.94 12.42
N SER A 23 -6.83 0.82 11.87
CA SER A 23 -5.81 -0.14 12.27
C SER A 23 -4.66 0.53 13.05
N CYS A 24 -5.01 1.42 13.99
CA CYS A 24 -4.02 2.22 14.73
C CYS A 24 -3.10 1.37 15.63
N GLY A 25 -3.57 0.21 16.10
CA GLY A 25 -2.80 -0.66 17.01
C GLY A 25 -1.68 -1.45 16.31
N THR A 26 -1.76 -1.58 14.99
CA THR A 26 -0.86 -2.35 14.11
C THR A 26 -0.32 -1.46 12.99
N ALA A 27 -0.29 -0.15 13.25
CA ALA A 27 0.34 0.81 12.35
C ALA A 27 1.86 0.58 12.30
N PRO A 28 2.54 0.87 11.16
CA PRO A 28 1.98 1.41 9.91
C PRO A 28 1.29 0.33 9.07
N MET A 29 0.24 0.73 8.33
CA MET A 29 -0.58 -0.17 7.52
C MET A 29 -0.97 0.45 6.18
N MET A 30 -1.36 -0.41 5.23
CA MET A 30 -1.89 -0.02 3.92
C MET A 30 -2.97 -1.00 3.48
N GLN A 31 -3.79 -0.58 2.50
CA GLN A 31 -4.86 -1.39 1.95
C GLN A 31 -4.64 -1.63 0.45
N ILE A 32 -4.80 -2.88 0.01
CA ILE A 32 -4.90 -3.24 -1.41
C ILE A 32 -6.25 -3.89 -1.62
N GLY A 33 -7.12 -3.28 -2.43
CA GLY A 33 -8.49 -3.77 -2.59
C GLY A 33 -9.24 -3.75 -1.26
N PHE A 34 -9.63 -4.92 -0.75
CA PHE A 34 -10.30 -5.08 0.55
C PHE A 34 -9.39 -5.66 1.64
N ASP A 35 -8.12 -5.93 1.32
CA ASP A 35 -7.18 -6.58 2.23
C ASP A 35 -6.32 -5.53 2.95
N TYR A 36 -6.22 -5.69 4.26
CA TYR A 36 -5.38 -4.86 5.12
C TYR A 36 -4.02 -5.52 5.30
N HIS A 37 -2.96 -4.75 5.07
CA HIS A 37 -1.58 -5.14 5.31
C HIS A 37 -1.01 -4.28 6.43
N GLU A 38 -0.71 -4.91 7.54
CA GLU A 38 -0.38 -4.25 8.81
C GLU A 38 1.07 -4.53 9.24
N ASP A 39 1.56 -3.80 10.24
CA ASP A 39 2.94 -3.86 10.76
C ASP A 39 4.00 -3.76 9.63
N LEU A 40 3.80 -2.78 8.73
CA LEU A 40 4.59 -2.67 7.51
C LEU A 40 6.04 -2.24 7.77
N THR A 41 6.94 -2.86 7.03
CA THR A 41 8.33 -2.43 6.84
C THR A 41 8.57 -2.24 5.36
N ILE A 42 9.63 -1.51 4.98
CA ILE A 42 9.99 -1.31 3.57
C ILE A 42 10.11 -2.67 2.85
N GLU A 43 10.80 -3.63 3.47
CA GLU A 43 10.99 -4.98 2.92
C GLU A 43 9.69 -5.77 2.77
N LYS A 44 8.72 -5.57 3.67
CA LYS A 44 7.38 -6.19 3.55
C LYS A 44 6.61 -5.58 2.40
N ILE A 45 6.68 -4.26 2.23
CA ILE A 45 6.02 -3.55 1.13
C ILE A 45 6.53 -4.07 -0.21
N ASP A 46 7.86 -4.17 -0.38
CA ASP A 46 8.47 -4.69 -1.61
C ASP A 46 7.96 -6.12 -1.93
N LYS A 47 7.93 -7.00 -0.93
CA LYS A 47 7.39 -8.37 -1.08
C LYS A 47 5.91 -8.41 -1.44
N ILE A 48 5.09 -7.51 -0.88
CA ILE A 48 3.66 -7.43 -1.19
C ILE A 48 3.48 -7.01 -2.64
N LEU A 49 4.21 -5.98 -3.09
CA LEU A 49 4.13 -5.47 -4.46
C LEU A 49 4.62 -6.50 -5.49
N ASP A 50 5.68 -7.25 -5.18
CA ASP A 50 6.20 -8.33 -6.04
C ASP A 50 5.20 -9.50 -6.17
N ALA A 51 4.38 -9.73 -5.15
CA ALA A 51 3.36 -10.78 -5.15
C ALA A 51 2.05 -10.36 -5.82
N CYS A 52 1.86 -9.06 -6.09
CA CYS A 52 0.69 -8.55 -6.79
C CYS A 52 0.75 -8.84 -8.30
N PRO A 53 -0.33 -9.35 -8.92
CA PRO A 53 -0.37 -9.69 -10.35
C PRO A 53 -0.24 -8.47 -11.28
#